data_AF-A0A968HM77-F1
#
_entry.id   AF-A0A968HM77-F1
#
_cell.length_a   1.000
_cell.length_b   1.000
_cell.length_c   1.000
_cell.angle_alpha   90.00
_cell.angle_beta   90.00
_cell.angle_gamma   90.00
#
_symmetry.space_group_name_H-M   'P 1'
#
loop_
_entity.id
_entity.type
_entity.pdbx_description
1 polymer ?
#
loop_
_entity_poly.entity_id
_entity_poly.type
_entity_poly.pdbx_seq_one_letter_code
_entity_poly.pdbx_strand_id
1 'polypeptide(L)'
;PIWIGQSEARAILSALESERPPRPMTHDLLVNCLDQWDIDLERVVIHSLQDNTFYAVLTLQQGDTKKEVDARPSDAIALALRMDSPIWVLEEVVADASIPVDQEADQQELEEFRAFIDTIRPEDFIQSRGGNEPSAESSE
;
A
#
# COMPACT_ATOMS: atom_id res chain seq x y z
N PRO A 1 2.26 -0.73 -6.82
CA PRO A 1 2.08 -0.37 -5.38
C PRO A 1 0.58 -0.29 -5.04
N ILE A 2 0.15 -0.67 -3.82
CA ILE A 2 -1.26 -0.57 -3.38
C ILE A 2 -1.45 0.70 -2.56
N TRP A 3 -2.30 1.61 -3.04
CA TRP A 3 -2.62 2.85 -2.35
C TRP A 3 -3.77 2.63 -1.36
N ILE A 4 -3.57 3.03 -0.11
CA ILE A 4 -4.55 2.90 0.97
C ILE A 4 -4.68 4.22 1.74
N GLY A 5 -5.85 4.45 2.33
CA GLY A 5 -6.09 5.61 3.18
C GLY A 5 -5.36 5.55 4.52
N GLN A 6 -5.29 6.68 5.22
CA GLN A 6 -4.63 6.78 6.53
C GLN A 6 -5.28 5.87 7.58
N SER A 7 -6.61 5.73 7.55
CA SER A 7 -7.37 4.85 8.44
C SER A 7 -7.00 3.39 8.25
N GLU A 8 -6.94 2.96 6.99
CA GLU A 8 -6.56 1.62 6.56
C GLU A 8 -5.10 1.34 6.95
N ALA A 9 -4.19 2.27 6.66
CA ALA A 9 -2.78 2.15 7.03
C ALA A 9 -2.60 1.99 8.54
N ARG A 10 -3.35 2.76 9.35
CA ARG A 10 -3.31 2.65 10.81
C ARG A 10 -3.84 1.30 11.30
N ALA A 11 -4.87 0.75 10.66
CA ALA A 11 -5.42 -0.56 11.02
C ALA A 11 -4.41 -1.69 10.75
N ILE A 12 -3.64 -1.60 9.66
CA ILE A 12 -2.55 -2.52 9.33
C ILE A 12 -1.39 -2.36 10.29
N LEU A 13 -0.93 -1.11 10.53
CA LEU A 13 0.20 -0.82 11.41
C LEU A 13 -0.04 -1.34 12.83
N SER A 14 -1.23 -1.08 13.38
CA SER A 14 -1.60 -1.56 14.71
C SER A 14 -1.56 -3.10 14.82
N ALA A 15 -1.88 -3.81 13.72
CA ALA A 15 -1.74 -5.26 13.67
C ALA A 15 -0.27 -5.70 13.66
N LEU A 16 0.57 -5.06 12.84
CA LEU A 16 2.00 -5.34 12.75
C LEU A 16 2.72 -5.10 14.09
N GLU A 17 2.34 -4.03 14.79
CA GLU A 17 2.90 -3.68 16.11
C GLU A 17 2.33 -4.56 17.23
N SER A 18 1.38 -5.46 16.93
CA SER A 18 0.66 -6.27 17.92
C SER A 18 0.07 -5.42 19.06
N GLU A 19 -0.34 -4.19 18.74
CA GLU A 19 -0.90 -3.26 19.71
C GLU A 19 -2.27 -3.78 20.18
N ARG A 20 -2.45 -3.88 21.50
CA ARG A 20 -3.72 -4.30 22.10
C ARG A 20 -4.41 -3.12 22.75
N PRO A 21 -5.33 -2.43 22.04
CA PRO A 21 -6.07 -1.32 22.62
C PRO A 21 -6.97 -1.80 23.76
N PRO A 22 -7.36 -0.91 24.70
CA PRO A 22 -8.22 -1.27 25.84
C PRO A 22 -9.63 -1.74 25.42
N ARG A 23 -10.04 -1.45 24.19
CA ARG A 23 -11.29 -1.89 23.58
C ARG A 23 -11.02 -2.34 22.14
N PRO A 24 -11.69 -3.38 21.64
CA PRO A 24 -11.48 -3.86 20.28
C PRO A 24 -11.84 -2.79 19.26
N MET A 25 -10.95 -2.58 18.29
CA MET A 25 -11.23 -1.79 17.09
C MET A 25 -12.02 -2.60 16.07
N THR A 26 -12.34 -2.02 14.91
CA THR A 26 -13.20 -2.64 13.89
C THR A 26 -12.71 -4.02 13.44
N HIS A 27 -11.43 -4.15 13.09
CA HIS A 27 -10.88 -5.44 12.66
C HIS A 27 -10.78 -6.43 13.82
N ASP A 28 -10.49 -5.97 15.03
CA ASP A 28 -10.50 -6.84 16.23
C ASP A 28 -11.92 -7.34 16.53
N LEU A 29 -12.94 -6.48 16.38
CA LEU A 29 -14.34 -6.86 16.53
C LEU A 29 -14.72 -7.95 15.51
N LEU A 30 -14.29 -7.81 14.25
CA LEU A 30 -14.56 -8.80 13.22
C LEU A 30 -13.87 -10.14 13.53
N VAL A 31 -12.60 -10.12 13.95
CA VAL A 31 -11.89 -11.33 14.41
C VAL A 31 -12.64 -12.00 15.56
N ASN A 32 -13.03 -11.22 16.58
CA ASN A 32 -13.83 -11.75 17.69
C ASN A 32 -15.14 -12.38 17.20
N CYS A 33 -15.82 -11.78 16.22
CA CYS A 33 -17.04 -12.37 15.65
C CYS A 33 -16.78 -13.70 14.94
N LEU A 34 -15.70 -13.81 14.15
CA LEU A 34 -15.30 -15.04 13.48
C LEU A 34 -14.95 -16.14 14.49
N ASP A 35 -14.16 -15.79 15.51
CA ASP A 35 -13.77 -16.70 16.59
C ASP A 35 -14.99 -17.23 17.36
N GLN A 36 -15.97 -16.37 17.68
CA GLN A 36 -17.20 -16.80 18.38
C GLN A 36 -18.07 -17.76 17.56
N TRP A 37 -17.84 -17.85 16.25
CA TRP A 37 -18.60 -18.69 15.33
C TRP A 37 -17.77 -19.88 14.82
N ASP A 38 -16.59 -20.11 15.40
CA ASP A 38 -15.64 -21.14 15.01
C ASP A 38 -15.29 -21.06 13.50
N ILE A 39 -15.05 -19.83 13.03
CA ILE A 39 -14.66 -19.54 11.64
C ILE A 39 -13.20 -19.12 11.59
N ASP A 40 -12.38 -19.92 10.90
CA ASP A 40 -10.98 -19.61 10.65
C ASP A 40 -10.81 -18.85 9.33
N LEU A 41 -9.86 -17.91 9.30
CA LEU A 41 -9.38 -17.32 8.05
C LEU A 41 -8.24 -18.19 7.51
N GLU A 42 -8.52 -19.01 6.50
CA GLU A 42 -7.54 -19.93 5.91
C GLU A 42 -6.44 -19.15 5.17
N ARG A 43 -6.82 -18.14 4.39
CA ARG A 43 -5.91 -17.30 3.61
C ARG A 43 -6.62 -16.08 3.05
N VAL A 44 -5.80 -15.12 2.62
CA VAL A 44 -6.21 -13.97 1.80
C VAL A 44 -5.57 -14.06 0.44
N VAL A 45 -6.34 -13.75 -0.62
CA VAL A 45 -5.82 -13.74 -2.00
C VAL A 45 -6.14 -12.41 -2.65
N ILE A 46 -5.12 -11.65 -3.05
CA ILE A 46 -5.25 -10.49 -3.93
C ILE A 46 -5.21 -11.01 -5.37
N HIS A 47 -6.35 -10.95 -6.07
CA HIS A 47 -6.55 -11.76 -7.28
C HIS A 47 -6.91 -10.94 -8.53
N SER A 48 -7.15 -9.64 -8.44
CA SER A 48 -7.47 -8.84 -9.62
C SER A 48 -7.08 -7.38 -9.45
N LEU A 49 -6.74 -6.74 -10.56
CA LEU A 49 -6.59 -5.30 -10.71
C LEU A 49 -7.47 -4.84 -11.89
N GLN A 50 -8.47 -4.00 -11.63
CA GLN A 50 -9.38 -3.46 -12.66
C GLN A 50 -9.52 -1.96 -12.43
N ASP A 51 -9.38 -1.15 -13.48
CA ASP A 51 -9.49 0.31 -13.40
C ASP A 51 -8.68 0.89 -12.22
N ASN A 52 -7.44 0.42 -12.05
CA ASN A 52 -6.54 0.83 -10.98
C ASN A 52 -7.03 0.50 -9.55
N THR A 53 -7.99 -0.42 -9.43
CA THR A 53 -8.59 -0.91 -8.18
C THR A 53 -8.25 -2.37 -7.97
N PHE A 54 -7.62 -2.67 -6.83
CA PHE A 54 -7.28 -4.04 -6.44
C PHE A 54 -8.45 -4.71 -5.71
N TYR A 55 -8.61 -6.01 -5.97
CA TYR A 55 -9.61 -6.87 -5.34
C TYR A 55 -8.93 -8.00 -4.57
N ALA A 56 -9.50 -8.33 -3.41
CA ALA A 56 -9.04 -9.42 -2.58
C ALA A 56 -10.21 -10.29 -2.14
N VAL A 57 -9.91 -11.54 -1.83
CA VAL A 57 -10.87 -12.50 -1.28
C VAL A 57 -10.32 -13.07 0.02
N LEU A 58 -11.19 -13.14 1.03
CA LEU A 58 -10.97 -13.91 2.24
C LEU A 58 -11.49 -15.33 2.03
N THR A 59 -10.64 -16.35 2.18
CA THR A 59 -11.11 -17.74 2.26
C THR A 59 -11.35 -18.09 3.72
N LEU A 60 -12.62 -18.21 4.10
CA LEU A 60 -13.07 -18.56 5.44
C LEU A 60 -13.43 -20.04 5.51
N GLN A 61 -13.06 -20.69 6.61
CA GLN A 61 -13.32 -22.10 6.88
C GLN A 61 -14.18 -22.23 8.15
N GLN A 62 -15.29 -22.98 8.06
CA GLN A 62 -16.12 -23.36 9.20
C GLN A 62 -16.42 -24.85 9.13
N GLY A 63 -15.80 -25.65 10.00
CA GLY A 63 -15.89 -27.12 9.92
C GLY A 63 -15.35 -27.63 8.58
N ASP A 64 -16.20 -28.28 7.76
CA ASP A 64 -15.86 -28.72 6.40
C ASP A 64 -16.26 -27.73 5.29
N THR A 65 -16.88 -26.60 5.65
CA THR A 65 -17.40 -25.63 4.69
C THR A 65 -16.43 -24.49 4.46
N LYS A 66 -16.01 -24.29 3.21
CA LYS A 66 -15.27 -23.10 2.75
C LYS A 66 -16.21 -22.07 2.16
N LYS A 67 -15.97 -20.80 2.46
CA LYS A 67 -16.65 -19.65 1.88
C LYS A 67 -15.64 -18.59 1.48
N GLU A 68 -15.91 -17.93 0.37
CA GLU A 68 -15.13 -16.81 -0.11
C GLU A 68 -15.91 -15.52 0.11
N VAL A 69 -15.24 -14.49 0.62
CA VAL A 69 -15.82 -13.18 0.87
C VAL A 69 -14.99 -12.13 0.15
N ASP A 70 -15.64 -11.34 -0.70
CA ASP A 70 -15.04 -10.18 -1.37
C ASP A 70 -14.60 -9.14 -0.34
N ALA A 71 -13.40 -8.61 -0.53
CA ALA A 71 -12.79 -7.65 0.38
C ALA A 71 -11.86 -6.68 -0.35
N ARG A 72 -11.73 -5.47 0.21
CA ARG A 72 -10.63 -4.58 -0.17
C ARG A 72 -9.31 -5.16 0.34
N PRO A 73 -8.20 -5.05 -0.40
CA PRO A 73 -6.90 -5.56 0.04
C PRO A 73 -6.47 -5.02 1.40
N SER A 74 -6.76 -3.74 1.70
CA SER A 74 -6.42 -3.14 3.00
C SER A 74 -7.06 -3.86 4.18
N ASP A 75 -8.34 -4.22 4.06
CA ASP A 75 -9.08 -4.92 5.11
C ASP A 75 -8.63 -6.37 5.20
N ALA A 76 -8.39 -7.00 4.05
CA ALA A 76 -7.93 -8.37 3.99
C ALA A 76 -6.55 -8.55 4.63
N ILE A 77 -5.60 -7.66 4.33
CA ILE A 77 -4.28 -7.63 4.97
C ILE A 77 -4.41 -7.40 6.48
N ALA A 78 -5.24 -6.44 6.90
CA ALA A 78 -5.44 -6.13 8.31
C ALA A 78 -6.02 -7.30 9.12
N LEU A 79 -6.88 -8.14 8.50
CA LEU A 79 -7.42 -9.35 9.11
C LEU A 79 -6.40 -10.49 9.11
N ALA A 80 -5.72 -10.73 7.99
CA ALA A 80 -4.70 -11.76 7.88
C ALA A 80 -3.59 -11.59 8.93
N LEU A 81 -3.13 -10.36 9.15
CA LEU A 81 -2.13 -10.07 10.18
C LEU A 81 -2.62 -10.34 11.62
N ARG A 82 -3.92 -10.18 11.89
CA ARG A 82 -4.50 -10.42 13.23
C ARG A 82 -4.78 -11.90 13.48
N MET A 83 -5.12 -12.64 12.44
CA MET A 83 -5.44 -14.08 12.50
C MET A 83 -4.26 -14.98 12.14
N ASP A 84 -3.09 -14.39 11.87
CA ASP A 84 -1.87 -15.09 11.44
C ASP A 84 -2.09 -15.95 10.18
N SER A 85 -2.90 -15.43 9.25
CA SER A 85 -3.27 -16.10 8.01
C SER A 85 -2.34 -15.70 6.86
N PRO A 86 -2.02 -16.63 5.94
CA PRO A 86 -1.16 -16.32 4.80
C PRO A 86 -1.84 -15.37 3.80
N ILE A 87 -1.05 -14.45 3.24
CA ILE A 87 -1.45 -13.48 2.21
C ILE A 87 -0.83 -13.87 0.88
N TRP A 88 -1.65 -14.12 -0.12
CA TRP A 88 -1.24 -14.52 -1.47
C TRP A 88 -1.60 -13.43 -2.47
N VAL A 89 -0.82 -13.34 -3.53
CA VAL A 89 -1.07 -12.43 -4.65
C VAL A 89 -0.95 -13.24 -5.94
N LEU A 90 -1.91 -13.12 -6.85
CA LEU A 90 -1.82 -13.77 -8.15
C LEU A 90 -0.72 -13.12 -8.99
N GLU A 91 0.00 -13.94 -9.75
CA GLU A 91 1.12 -13.52 -10.57
C GLU A 91 0.71 -12.47 -11.62
N GLU A 92 -0.49 -12.59 -12.20
CA GLU A 92 -1.05 -11.61 -13.14
C GLU A 92 -1.20 -10.22 -12.51
N VAL A 93 -1.64 -10.16 -11.24
CA VAL A 93 -1.75 -8.90 -10.50
C VAL A 93 -0.37 -8.33 -10.22
N VAL A 94 0.62 -9.17 -9.94
CA VAL A 94 2.01 -8.73 -9.78
C VAL A 94 2.53 -8.18 -11.10
N ALA A 95 2.32 -8.87 -12.22
CA ALA A 95 2.78 -8.43 -13.53
C ALA A 95 2.21 -7.05 -13.92
N ASP A 96 0.93 -6.82 -13.66
CA ASP A 96 0.25 -5.57 -14.01
C ASP A 96 0.58 -4.40 -13.06
N ALA A 97 0.87 -4.70 -11.80
CA ALA A 97 1.07 -3.69 -10.74
C ALA A 97 2.53 -3.48 -10.31
N SER A 98 3.44 -4.35 -10.75
CA SER A 98 4.82 -4.32 -10.30
C SER A 98 5.54 -3.12 -10.92
N ILE A 99 6.13 -2.32 -10.03
CA ILE A 99 7.25 -1.48 -10.41
C ILE A 99 8.46 -2.40 -10.25
N PRO A 100 9.27 -2.64 -11.30
CA PRO A 100 10.50 -3.38 -11.14
C PRO A 100 11.34 -2.65 -10.09
N VAL A 101 11.58 -3.31 -8.96
CA VAL A 101 12.52 -2.82 -7.94
C VAL A 101 13.91 -3.22 -8.45
N ASP A 102 14.51 -2.35 -9.24
CA ASP A 102 15.91 -2.50 -9.64
C ASP A 102 16.77 -1.79 -8.58
N GLN A 103 17.17 -2.56 -7.57
CA GLN A 103 17.98 -2.05 -6.46
C GLN A 103 19.31 -1.45 -6.95
N GLU A 104 19.83 -1.88 -8.10
CA GLU A 104 21.08 -1.36 -8.66
C GLU A 104 20.83 -0.03 -9.37
N ALA A 105 19.73 0.11 -10.11
CA ALA A 105 19.33 1.38 -10.71
C ALA A 105 18.95 2.44 -9.66
N ASP A 106 18.21 2.06 -8.62
CA ASP A 106 17.85 2.95 -7.51
C ASP A 106 19.09 3.46 -6.74
N GLN A 107 20.10 2.60 -6.58
CA GLN A 107 21.36 2.96 -5.94
C GLN A 107 22.18 3.93 -6.82
N GLN A 108 22.21 3.72 -8.14
CA GLN A 108 22.86 4.62 -9.09
C GLN A 108 22.18 5.99 -9.12
N GLU A 109 20.85 6.04 -9.17
CA GLU A 109 20.10 7.30 -9.16
C GLU A 109 20.32 8.08 -7.87
N LEU A 110 20.43 7.39 -6.72
CA LEU A 110 20.74 8.02 -5.43
C LEU A 110 22.17 8.57 -5.36
N GLU A 111 23.15 7.89 -5.97
CA GLU A 111 24.53 8.36 -6.08
C GLU A 111 24.65 9.57 -7.00
N GLU A 112 23.96 9.56 -8.15
CA GLU A 112 23.89 10.70 -9.07
C GLU A 112 23.21 11.91 -8.42
N PHE A 113 22.13 11.69 -7.67
CA PHE A 113 21.45 12.75 -6.91
C PHE A 113 22.35 13.34 -5.81
N ARG A 114 23.12 12.51 -5.09
CA ARG A 114 24.11 12.99 -4.12
C ARG A 114 25.21 13.82 -4.78
N ALA A 115 25.76 13.35 -5.89
CA ALA A 115 26.78 14.08 -6.65
C ALA A 115 26.25 15.44 -7.13
N PHE A 116 24.99 15.48 -7.57
CA PHE A 116 24.31 16.73 -7.94
C PHE A 116 24.19 17.69 -6.75
N ILE A 117 23.70 17.23 -5.59
CA ILE A 117 23.55 18.05 -4.38
C ILE A 117 24.89 18.60 -3.88
N ASP A 118 25.96 17.80 -3.95
CA ASP A 118 27.31 18.24 -3.57
C ASP A 118 27.87 19.32 -4.51
N THR A 119 27.35 19.38 -5.75
CA THR A 119 27.78 20.35 -6.77
C THR A 119 26.94 21.64 -6.73
N ILE A 120 25.75 21.62 -6.13
CA ILE A 120 24.87 22.78 -6.02
C ILE A 120 25.26 23.67 -4.83
N ARG A 121 25.33 24.99 -5.08
CA ARG A 121 25.54 25.98 -4.02
C ARG A 121 24.21 26.58 -3.57
N PRO A 122 24.09 27.04 -2.31
CA PRO A 122 22.87 27.68 -1.81
C PRO A 122 22.36 28.86 -2.65
N GLU A 123 23.26 29.53 -3.38
CA GLU A 123 22.97 30.68 -4.24
C GLU A 123 22.19 30.31 -5.52
N ASP A 124 22.32 29.07 -6.01
CA ASP A 124 21.65 28.58 -7.23
C ASP A 124 20.13 28.42 -7.03
N PHE A 125 19.68 28.21 -5.78
CA PHE A 125 18.26 28.17 -5.42
C PHE A 125 17.58 29.55 -5.42
N ILE A 126 18.36 30.64 -5.40
CA ILE A 126 17.85 32.01 -5.31
C ILE A 126 17.63 32.61 -6.72
N GLN A 127 18.36 32.14 -7.74
CA GLN A 127 18.26 32.68 -9.11
C GLN A 127 16.99 32.26 -9.89
N SER A 128 16.25 31.22 -9.48
CA SER A 128 15.07 30.76 -10.26
C SER A 128 13.76 31.52 -10.01
N ARG A 129 13.76 32.56 -9.16
CA ARG A 129 12.57 33.41 -8.91
C ARG A 129 12.53 34.74 -9.67
N GLY A 130 13.49 35.01 -10.55
CA GLY A 130 13.54 36.29 -11.28
C GLY A 130 13.77 36.13 -12.77
N GLY A 131 12.70 36.25 -13.56
CA GLY A 131 12.78 36.67 -14.96
C GLY A 131 12.43 35.61 -15.99
N ASN A 132 11.13 35.54 -16.34
CA ASN A 132 10.74 35.42 -17.74
C ASN A 132 9.34 36.03 -17.92
N GLU A 133 9.26 37.36 -18.02
CA GLU A 133 8.13 38.01 -18.69
C GLU A 133 8.39 37.98 -20.20
N PRO A 134 7.45 37.50 -21.03
CA PRO A 134 7.61 37.55 -22.47
C PRO A 134 7.48 39.00 -22.95
N SER A 135 8.49 39.49 -23.67
CA SER A 135 8.49 40.81 -24.29
C SER A 135 7.44 40.87 -25.41
N ALA A 136 6.43 41.71 -25.22
CA ALA A 136 5.46 42.04 -26.26
C ALA A 136 6.12 42.94 -27.32
N GLU A 137 6.13 42.45 -28.57
CA GLU A 137 6.36 43.24 -29.77
C GLU A 137 5.39 44.43 -29.79
N SER A 138 5.91 45.63 -29.99
CA SER A 138 5.15 46.78 -30.50
C SER A 138 5.87 47.31 -31.73
N SER A 139 5.18 47.16 -32.84
CA SER A 139 5.53 47.60 -34.17
C SER A 139 5.61 49.12 -34.27
N GLU A 140 6.61 49.61 -35.01
CA GLU A 140 6.47 50.64 -36.04
C GLU A 140 7.32 50.25 -37.26
#